data_AF-A0A2D4QZS6-F1
#
_entry.id   AF-A0A2D4QZS6-F1
#
_cell.length_a   1.000
_cell.length_b   1.000
_cell.length_c   1.000
_cell.angle_alpha   90.00
_cell.angle_beta   90.00
_cell.angle_gamma   90.00
#
_symmetry.space_group_name_H-M   'P 1'
#
loop_
_entity.id
_entity.type
_entity.pdbx_description
1 polymer ?
#
loop_
_entity_poly.entity_id
_entity_poly.type
_entity_poly.pdbx_seq_one_letter_code
_entity_poly.pdbx_strand_id
1 'polypeptide(L)'
;MTKLNCVKKKQLILFVFVIACLSTTNLNSVRSQDPTFTQFFSNPIYLNPALAGSSGCPRFAMNYRNEWPQLTGNYVTYSAAFDTYAKSISGGIGILAMHDQQGQGTISTSM
;
A
#
# COMPACT_ATOMS: atom_id res chain seq x y z
N MET A 1 -34.05 23.56 -38.72
CA MET A 1 -32.81 24.01 -38.04
C MET A 1 -32.90 24.02 -36.50
N THR A 2 -34.09 24.10 -35.89
CA THR A 2 -34.27 24.31 -34.44
C THR A 2 -33.96 23.08 -33.55
N LYS A 3 -34.18 21.85 -34.04
CA LYS A 3 -33.90 20.62 -33.24
C LYS A 3 -32.41 20.35 -33.01
N LEU A 4 -31.54 20.70 -33.96
CA LEU A 4 -30.09 20.49 -33.85
C LEU A 4 -29.44 21.37 -32.76
N ASN A 5 -29.93 22.60 -32.60
CA ASN A 5 -29.46 23.53 -31.56
C ASN A 5 -29.90 23.09 -30.15
N CYS A 6 -31.06 22.44 -30.02
CA CYS A 6 -31.54 21.91 -28.73
C CYS A 6 -30.70 20.71 -28.25
N VAL A 7 -30.37 19.78 -29.15
CA VAL A 7 -29.52 18.62 -28.82
C VAL A 7 -28.11 19.06 -28.42
N LYS A 8 -27.49 19.99 -29.15
CA LYS A 8 -26.17 20.55 -28.80
C LYS A 8 -26.18 21.26 -27.44
N LYS A 9 -27.24 21.98 -27.09
CA LYS A 9 -27.39 22.66 -25.80
C LYS A 9 -27.57 21.67 -24.64
N LYS A 10 -28.30 20.57 -24.85
CA LYS A 10 -28.45 19.48 -23.86
C LYS A 10 -27.13 18.72 -23.64
N GLN A 11 -26.37 18.47 -24.71
CA GLN A 11 -25.03 17.88 -24.65
C GLN A 11 -24.04 18.79 -23.93
N LEU A 12 -24.09 20.11 -24.18
CA LEU A 12 -23.25 21.09 -23.50
C LEU A 12 -23.56 21.18 -22.00
N ILE A 13 -24.84 21.19 -21.62
CA ILE A 13 -25.25 21.19 -20.21
C ILE A 13 -24.79 19.90 -19.51
N LEU A 14 -24.93 18.74 -20.16
CA LEU A 14 -24.45 17.48 -19.61
C LEU A 14 -22.93 17.48 -19.42
N PHE A 15 -22.19 18.03 -20.39
CA PHE A 15 -20.73 18.13 -20.32
C PHE A 15 -20.26 19.05 -19.19
N VAL A 16 -20.91 20.20 -19.01
CA VAL A 16 -20.66 21.12 -17.89
C VAL A 16 -20.97 20.46 -16.55
N PHE A 17 -22.05 19.69 -16.46
CA PHE A 17 -22.43 18.98 -15.25
C PHE A 17 -21.42 17.89 -14.87
N VAL A 18 -20.91 17.13 -15.86
CA VAL A 18 -19.85 16.13 -15.63
C VAL A 18 -18.57 16.81 -15.12
N ILE A 19 -18.14 17.92 -15.73
CA ILE A 19 -16.96 18.66 -15.28
C ILE A 19 -17.13 19.20 -13.86
N ALA A 20 -18.32 19.72 -13.53
CA ALA A 20 -18.63 20.21 -12.18
C ALA A 20 -18.67 19.10 -11.13
N CYS A 21 -19.06 17.88 -11.49
CA CYS A 21 -18.98 16.73 -10.58
C CYS A 21 -17.52 16.31 -10.31
N LEU A 22 -16.66 16.29 -11.33
CA LEU A 22 -15.26 15.89 -11.16
C LEU A 22 -14.46 16.87 -10.28
N SER A 23 -14.82 18.16 -10.25
CA SER A 23 -14.09 19.19 -9.48
C SER A 23 -14.38 19.20 -7.97
N THR A 24 -15.31 18.38 -7.47
CA THR A 24 -15.66 18.34 -6.04
C THR A 24 -14.91 17.30 -5.20
N THR A 25 -14.02 16.52 -5.82
CA THR A 25 -13.26 15.51 -5.08
C THR A 25 -12.10 16.16 -4.33
N ASN A 26 -12.19 16.21 -3.00
CA ASN A 26 -11.11 16.67 -2.13
C ASN A 26 -9.97 15.64 -2.15
N LEU A 27 -8.94 15.88 -2.95
CA LEU A 27 -7.81 14.96 -3.18
C LEU A 27 -6.74 14.95 -2.07
N ASN A 28 -7.00 15.55 -0.91
CA ASN A 28 -5.95 15.84 0.09
C ASN A 28 -5.42 14.62 0.87
N SER A 29 -5.88 13.40 0.58
CA SER A 29 -5.52 12.20 1.35
C SER A 29 -5.30 10.99 0.44
N VAL A 30 -4.38 11.07 -0.51
CA VAL A 30 -3.91 9.88 -1.25
C VAL A 30 -2.83 9.21 -0.43
N ARG A 31 -3.11 8.02 0.12
CA ARG A 31 -2.09 7.16 0.73
C ARG A 31 -1.47 6.29 -0.36
N SER A 32 -0.14 6.22 -0.38
CA SER A 32 0.59 5.37 -1.33
C SER A 32 0.30 3.89 -1.08
N GLN A 33 0.58 3.04 -2.07
CA GLN A 33 0.46 1.59 -1.94
C GLN A 33 1.56 1.05 -1.02
N ASP A 34 1.21 0.09 -0.17
CA ASP A 34 2.18 -0.59 0.69
C ASP A 34 3.08 -1.54 -0.12
N PRO A 35 4.37 -1.67 0.25
CA PRO A 35 5.29 -2.61 -0.39
C PRO A 35 4.80 -4.06 -0.34
N THR A 36 4.95 -4.80 -1.44
CA THR A 36 4.59 -6.24 -1.53
C THR A 36 5.80 -7.13 -1.79
N PHE A 37 6.01 -8.14 -0.95
CA PHE A 37 7.11 -9.10 -1.09
C PHE A 37 6.68 -10.33 -1.89
N THR A 38 7.57 -10.87 -2.73
CA THR A 38 7.33 -12.15 -3.43
C THR A 38 7.31 -13.34 -2.47
N GLN A 39 8.10 -13.27 -1.39
CA GLN A 39 8.18 -14.28 -0.33
C GLN A 39 7.35 -13.87 0.89
N PHE A 40 6.13 -13.37 0.70
CA PHE A 40 5.29 -12.89 1.81
C PHE A 40 4.95 -13.98 2.86
N PHE A 41 4.92 -15.26 2.47
CA PHE A 41 4.71 -16.38 3.40
C PHE A 41 5.88 -16.61 4.38
N SER A 42 7.08 -16.11 4.07
CA SER A 42 8.23 -16.25 4.98
C SER A 42 8.13 -15.33 6.21
N ASN A 43 7.21 -14.36 6.19
CA ASN A 43 6.95 -13.42 7.26
C ASN A 43 5.44 -13.38 7.58
N PRO A 44 4.93 -14.32 8.41
CA PRO A 44 3.50 -14.42 8.67
C PRO A 44 2.90 -13.22 9.39
N ILE A 45 3.69 -12.49 10.19
CA ILE A 45 3.19 -11.28 10.85
C ILE A 45 2.99 -10.12 9.87
N TYR A 46 3.77 -10.07 8.77
CA TYR A 46 3.51 -9.15 7.66
C TYR A 46 2.22 -9.52 6.91
N LEU A 47 1.93 -10.81 6.74
CA LEU A 47 0.72 -11.28 6.08
C LEU A 47 -0.54 -11.03 6.92
N ASN A 48 -0.49 -11.38 8.21
CA ASN A 48 -1.57 -11.17 9.16
C ASN A 48 -1.01 -11.18 10.60
N PRO A 49 -1.15 -10.08 11.37
CA PRO A 49 -0.69 -10.03 12.76
C PRO A 49 -1.23 -11.15 13.66
N ALA A 50 -2.42 -11.70 13.36
CA ALA A 50 -2.99 -12.83 14.09
C ALA A 50 -2.19 -14.15 13.94
N LEU A 51 -1.26 -14.21 12.98
CA LEU A 51 -0.35 -15.35 12.78
C LEU A 51 0.92 -15.26 13.64
N ALA A 52 1.07 -14.24 14.48
CA ALA A 52 2.18 -14.17 15.44
C ALA A 52 2.17 -15.41 16.34
N GLY A 53 3.34 -16.04 16.52
CA GLY A 53 3.50 -17.23 17.36
C GLY A 53 2.81 -18.49 16.83
N SER A 54 2.29 -18.48 15.60
CA SER A 54 1.63 -19.65 14.98
C SER A 54 2.54 -20.88 14.84
N SER A 55 3.85 -20.68 14.75
CA SER A 55 4.85 -21.76 14.72
C SER A 55 5.11 -22.41 16.07
N GLY A 56 4.62 -21.84 17.18
CA GLY A 56 4.89 -22.31 18.54
C GLY A 56 6.28 -21.98 19.08
N CYS A 57 7.29 -21.90 18.21
CA CYS A 57 8.66 -21.48 18.56
C CYS A 57 8.94 -20.02 18.17
N PRO A 58 9.88 -19.34 18.85
CA PRO A 58 10.38 -18.03 18.42
C PRO A 58 10.91 -18.08 16.99
N ARG A 59 10.52 -17.10 16.17
CA ARG A 59 10.92 -16.97 14.78
C ARG A 59 11.44 -15.57 14.51
N PHE A 60 12.47 -15.51 13.68
CA PHE A 60 13.00 -14.30 13.10
C PHE A 60 12.91 -14.36 11.57
N ALA A 61 12.46 -13.29 10.92
CA ALA A 61 12.32 -13.21 9.48
C ALA A 61 12.87 -11.86 8.96
N MET A 62 13.53 -11.91 7.81
CA MET A 62 14.00 -10.73 7.09
C MET A 62 13.59 -10.84 5.63
N ASN A 63 13.11 -9.74 5.06
CA ASN A 63 12.76 -9.66 3.64
C ASN A 63 13.42 -8.44 3.01
N TYR A 64 13.93 -8.63 1.79
CA TYR A 64 14.47 -7.58 0.94
C TYR A 64 13.71 -7.59 -0.38
N ARG A 65 13.37 -6.40 -0.86
CA ARG A 65 12.72 -6.17 -2.14
C ARG A 65 13.44 -5.04 -2.86
N ASN A 66 13.72 -5.26 -4.14
CA ASN A 66 14.23 -4.26 -5.06
C ASN A 66 13.39 -4.31 -6.34
N GLU A 67 12.56 -3.31 -6.57
CA GLU A 67 11.76 -3.17 -7.78
C GLU A 67 12.35 -2.15 -8.75
N TRP A 68 12.29 -2.53 -10.03
CA TRP A 68 12.85 -1.79 -11.16
C TRP A 68 14.31 -1.37 -10.94
N PRO A 69 15.23 -2.34 -10.75
CA PRO A 69 16.63 -2.04 -10.42
C PRO A 69 17.38 -1.22 -11.48
N GLN A 70 16.86 -1.15 -12.72
CA GLN A 70 17.41 -0.35 -13.81
C GLN A 70 16.88 1.10 -13.83
N LEU A 71 15.88 1.43 -13.01
CA LEU A 71 15.36 2.79 -12.87
C LEU A 71 16.29 3.61 -11.97
N THR A 72 16.67 4.80 -12.42
CA THR A 72 17.38 5.78 -11.59
C THR A 72 16.44 6.24 -10.47
N GLY A 73 16.56 5.62 -9.30
CA GLY A 73 15.59 5.76 -8.20
C GLY A 73 14.64 4.58 -8.09
N ASN A 74 15.21 3.37 -8.06
CA ASN A 74 14.53 2.13 -7.79
C ASN A 74 13.84 2.13 -6.41
N TYR A 75 12.97 1.14 -6.21
CA TYR A 75 12.15 1.01 -5.01
C TYR A 75 12.75 -0.09 -4.15
N VAL A 76 13.29 0.29 -3.01
CA VAL A 76 14.01 -0.61 -2.12
C VAL A 76 13.27 -0.68 -0.79
N THR A 77 12.83 -1.88 -0.43
CA THR A 77 12.12 -2.14 0.82
C THR A 77 12.86 -3.20 1.63
N TYR A 78 13.06 -2.92 2.91
CA TYR A 78 13.57 -3.86 3.91
C TYR A 78 12.49 -4.13 4.96
N SER A 79 12.35 -5.37 5.38
CA SER A 79 11.51 -5.75 6.52
C SER A 79 12.25 -6.70 7.43
N ALA A 80 12.11 -6.48 8.74
CA ALA A 80 12.58 -7.37 9.78
C ALA A 80 11.42 -7.66 10.75
N ALA A 81 11.27 -8.92 11.10
CA ALA A 81 10.17 -9.42 11.89
C ALA A 81 10.65 -10.40 12.94
N PHE A 82 10.07 -10.32 14.13
CA PHE A 82 10.24 -11.32 15.16
C PHE A 82 8.88 -11.66 15.76
N ASP A 83 8.62 -12.96 15.96
CA ASP A 83 7.39 -13.40 16.62
C ASP A 83 7.61 -14.65 17.46
N THR A 84 6.82 -14.80 18.52
CA THR A 84 6.88 -15.94 19.44
C THR A 84 5.50 -16.24 20.03
N TYR A 85 5.26 -17.50 20.40
CA TYR A 85 4.08 -17.90 21.15
C TYR A 85 4.21 -17.49 22.62
N ALA A 86 3.16 -16.90 23.16
CA ALA A 86 3.05 -16.44 24.53
C ALA A 86 1.87 -17.15 25.23
N LYS A 87 2.19 -18.17 26.03
CA LYS A 87 1.19 -18.97 26.77
C LYS A 87 0.25 -18.11 27.64
N SER A 88 0.75 -17.01 28.21
CA SER A 88 -0.02 -16.13 29.10
C SER A 88 -1.23 -15.47 28.43
N ILE A 89 -1.20 -15.29 27.11
CA ILE A 89 -2.31 -14.68 26.35
C ILE A 89 -2.99 -15.70 25.42
N SER A 90 -2.66 -16.99 25.55
CA SER A 90 -3.12 -18.07 24.67
C SER A 90 -2.95 -17.75 23.18
N GLY A 91 -1.90 -17.02 22.83
CA GLY A 91 -1.66 -16.47 21.49
C GLY A 91 -0.19 -16.13 21.27
N GLY A 92 0.12 -15.34 20.25
CA GLY A 92 1.49 -14.90 19.98
C GLY A 92 1.67 -13.40 20.05
N ILE A 93 2.93 -13.00 20.20
CA ILE A 93 3.38 -11.61 20.17
C ILE A 93 4.38 -11.51 19.04
N GLY A 94 4.31 -10.43 18.27
CA GLY A 94 5.25 -10.16 17.20
C GLY A 94 5.52 -8.67 17.05
N ILE A 95 6.70 -8.38 16.51
CA ILE A 95 7.12 -7.04 16.10
C ILE A 95 7.53 -7.09 14.64
N LEU A 96 7.10 -6.10 13.88
CA LEU A 96 7.44 -5.93 12.48
C LEU A 96 7.99 -4.52 12.33
N ALA A 97 9.18 -4.41 11.75
CA ALA A 97 9.74 -3.15 11.29
C ALA A 97 9.91 -3.22 9.77
N MET A 98 9.56 -2.16 9.08
CA MET A 98 9.72 -2.05 7.65
C MET A 98 10.20 -0.64 7.28
N HIS A 99 11.16 -0.58 6.37
CA HIS A 99 11.70 0.64 5.83
C HIS A 99 11.65 0.59 4.30
N ASP A 100 10.98 1.56 3.70
CA ASP A 100 10.82 1.70 2.27
C ASP A 100 11.47 3.00 1.78
N GLN A 101 12.20 2.90 0.66
CA GLN A 101 12.87 4.01 0.00
C GLN A 101 12.54 4.00 -1.48
N GLN A 102 12.06 5.13 -2.00
CA GLN A 102 11.66 5.31 -3.39
C GLN A 102 12.34 6.55 -3.98
N GLY A 103 12.68 6.51 -5.27
CA GLY A 103 13.21 7.68 -5.97
C GLY A 103 14.52 8.19 -5.36
N GLN A 104 15.48 7.31 -5.08
CA GLN A 104 16.75 7.64 -4.40
C GLN A 104 16.57 8.26 -3.00
N GLY A 105 15.51 7.87 -2.28
CA GLY A 105 15.22 8.38 -0.94
C GLY A 105 14.45 9.71 -0.94
N THR A 106 13.95 10.16 -2.09
CA THR A 106 13.03 11.30 -2.18
C THR A 106 11.75 11.04 -1.38
N ILE A 107 11.28 9.79 -1.38
CA ILE A 107 10.15 9.33 -0.56
C ILE A 107 10.66 8.19 0.29
N SER A 108 10.48 8.30 1.60
CA SER A 108 10.80 7.22 2.53
C SER A 108 9.70 7.08 3.57
N THR A 109 9.33 5.83 3.82
CA THR A 109 8.31 5.46 4.80
C THR A 109 8.89 4.41 5.72
N SER A 110 8.72 4.59 7.03
CA SER A 110 9.11 3.61 8.04
C SER A 110 7.89 3.26 8.88
N MET A 111 7.69 1.97 9.14
CA MET A 111 6.66 1.44 10.03
C MET A 111 7.22 0.38 10.97
#